data_AF-A0A534LPG8-F1
#
_entry.id   AF-A0A534LPG8-F1
#
_cell.length_a   1.000
_cell.length_b   1.000
_cell.length_c   1.000
_cell.angle_alpha   90.00
_cell.angle_beta   90.00
_cell.angle_gamma   90.00
#
_symmetry.space_group_name_H-M   'P 1'
#
loop_
_entity.id
_entity.type
_entity.pdbx_description
1 polymer ?
#
loop_
_entity_poly.entity_id
_entity_poly.type
_entity_poly.pdbx_seq_one_letter_code
_entity_poly.pdbx_strand_id
1 'polypeptide(L)'
;MSAGDEIAVVEGYRTILRDCLASMDPAAVLRLRGELQVLSRWLAVQKKSALQRTADEALDAVSRFYLYGQEIDGLRASNRSAETASYYDLASVGVLAVENVLTAGHPSLMRFLMSGLSEGLMFLGSRQYVSGSDAVLLASWRKHSTAVRDALWSLVTDFRDLESLGSIRAARAAIDELFAKFDDPGVALATRLALLYQLYALLAIIRCAELLEDLRGLA
;
A
#
# COMPACT_ATOMS: atom_id res chain seq x y z
N MET A 1 2.51 39.72 4.56
CA MET A 1 2.00 38.82 5.62
C MET A 1 3.02 38.79 6.75
N SER A 2 2.59 38.56 7.98
CA SER A 2 3.42 38.83 9.16
C SER A 2 4.36 37.65 9.47
N ALA A 3 5.49 37.91 10.13
CA ALA A 3 6.40 36.85 10.60
C ALA A 3 5.72 35.81 11.53
N GLY A 4 4.57 36.16 12.13
CA GLY A 4 3.77 35.25 12.94
C GLY A 4 3.10 34.13 12.12
N ASP A 5 2.73 34.38 10.87
CA ASP A 5 2.08 33.39 10.01
C ASP A 5 3.06 32.29 9.59
N GLU A 6 4.33 32.64 9.38
CA GLU A 6 5.41 31.71 9.04
C GLU A 6 5.71 30.74 10.18
N ILE A 7 5.90 31.27 11.40
CA ILE A 7 6.14 30.45 12.59
C ILE A 7 4.97 29.49 12.84
N ALA A 8 3.73 29.98 12.70
CA ALA A 8 2.54 29.18 12.93
C ALA A 8 2.43 27.99 11.97
N VAL A 9 2.68 28.20 10.66
CA VAL A 9 2.60 27.15 9.65
C VAL A 9 3.73 26.12 9.80
N VAL A 10 4.96 26.56 10.11
CA VAL A 10 6.11 25.65 10.28
C VAL A 10 5.96 24.80 11.55
N GLU A 11 5.55 25.38 12.67
CA GLU A 11 5.33 24.62 13.91
C GLU A 11 4.07 23.72 13.83
N GLY A 12 3.05 24.15 13.07
CA GLY A 12 1.89 23.31 12.72
C GLY A 12 2.34 22.03 12.01
N TYR A 13 3.08 22.18 10.91
CA TYR A 13 3.67 21.05 10.19
C TYR A 13 4.53 20.15 11.08
N ARG A 14 5.44 20.73 11.87
CA ARG A 14 6.33 19.98 12.75
C ARG A 14 5.58 19.15 13.78
N THR A 15 4.52 19.71 14.36
CA THR A 15 3.68 19.04 15.35
C THR A 15 2.95 17.86 14.73
N ILE A 16 2.27 18.09 13.59
CA ILE A 16 1.53 17.04 12.90
C ILE A 16 2.44 15.94 12.38
N LEU A 17 3.64 16.27 11.89
CA LEU A 17 4.63 15.28 11.48
C LEU A 17 5.05 14.39 12.66
N ARG A 18 5.34 14.99 13.82
CA ARG A 18 5.70 14.23 15.03
C ARG A 18 4.58 13.29 15.46
N ASP A 19 3.35 13.78 15.48
CA ASP A 19 2.17 12.98 15.84
C ASP A 19 1.95 11.83 14.84
N CYS A 20 2.14 12.10 13.55
CA CYS A 20 2.08 11.08 12.50
C CYS A 20 3.15 10.00 12.68
N LEU A 21 4.39 10.36 13.02
CA LEU A 21 5.47 9.39 13.25
C LEU A 21 5.23 8.53 14.50
N ALA A 22 4.49 9.05 15.49
CA ALA A 22 4.22 8.32 16.72
C ALA A 22 3.20 7.18 16.54
N SER A 23 2.18 7.37 15.68
CA SER A 23 1.14 6.34 15.46
C SER A 23 1.20 5.67 14.10
N MET A 24 1.60 6.39 13.05
CA MET A 24 1.57 5.97 11.64
C MET A 24 0.22 5.37 11.20
N ASP A 25 -0.87 5.74 11.89
CA ASP A 25 -2.21 5.29 11.55
C ASP A 25 -2.80 6.10 10.38
N PRO A 26 -3.81 5.57 9.66
CA PRO A 26 -4.38 6.25 8.50
C PRO A 26 -4.91 7.66 8.78
N ALA A 27 -5.47 7.91 9.97
CA ALA A 27 -6.00 9.22 10.32
C ALA A 27 -4.88 10.24 10.55
N ALA A 28 -3.78 9.82 11.17
CA ALA A 28 -2.60 10.65 11.36
C ALA A 28 -1.92 10.98 10.02
N VAL A 29 -1.79 10.01 9.12
CA VAL A 29 -1.27 10.23 7.76
C VAL A 29 -2.15 11.19 6.97
N LEU A 30 -3.49 11.06 7.09
CA LEU A 30 -4.42 11.98 6.43
C LEU A 30 -4.33 13.41 6.97
N ARG A 31 -4.14 13.58 8.29
CA ARG A 31 -3.88 14.90 8.91
C ARG A 31 -2.59 15.51 8.39
N LEU A 32 -1.50 14.73 8.34
CA LEU A 32 -0.22 15.17 7.76
C LEU A 32 -0.38 15.61 6.31
N ARG A 33 -1.12 14.84 5.51
CA ARG A 33 -1.44 15.21 4.13
C ARG A 33 -2.17 16.55 4.06
N GLY A 34 -3.17 16.77 4.92
CA GLY A 34 -3.90 18.04 4.98
C GLY A 34 -2.99 19.23 5.32
N GLU A 35 -2.11 19.06 6.29
CA GLU A 35 -1.16 20.09 6.70
C GLU A 35 -0.16 20.43 5.59
N LEU A 36 0.34 19.42 4.86
CA LEU A 36 1.20 19.61 3.69
C LEU A 36 0.50 20.38 2.56
N GLN A 37 -0.81 20.20 2.36
CA GLN A 37 -1.58 20.99 1.39
C GLN A 37 -1.64 22.48 1.79
N VAL A 38 -1.85 22.76 3.07
CA VAL A 38 -1.85 24.13 3.61
C VAL A 38 -0.47 24.76 3.43
N LEU A 39 0.59 24.06 3.83
CA LEU A 39 1.97 24.51 3.72
C LEU A 39 2.37 24.79 2.27
N SER A 40 2.14 23.85 1.35
CA SER A 40 2.43 24.03 -0.08
C SER A 40 1.72 25.28 -0.63
N ARG A 41 0.42 25.44 -0.32
CA ARG A 41 -0.34 26.59 -0.78
C ARG A 41 0.18 27.90 -0.20
N TRP A 42 0.57 27.90 1.07
CA TRP A 42 1.16 29.07 1.72
C TRP A 42 2.51 29.44 1.08
N LEU A 43 3.39 28.47 0.82
CA LEU A 43 4.67 28.68 0.14
C LEU A 43 4.49 29.26 -1.27
N ALA A 44 3.47 28.82 -2.00
CA ALA A 44 3.11 29.37 -3.29
C ALA A 44 2.71 30.86 -3.20
N VAL A 45 1.93 31.24 -2.18
CA VAL A 45 1.56 32.64 -1.93
C VAL A 45 2.79 33.48 -1.58
N GLN A 46 3.73 32.93 -0.82
CA GLN A 46 5.01 33.59 -0.51
C GLN A 46 6.00 33.60 -1.68
N LYS A 47 5.65 33.00 -2.84
CA LYS A 47 6.52 32.86 -4.01
C LYS A 47 7.85 32.13 -3.73
N LYS A 48 7.85 31.23 -2.74
CA LYS A 48 8.99 30.39 -2.38
C LYS A 48 8.99 29.11 -3.21
N SER A 49 9.22 29.22 -4.52
CA SER A 49 9.02 28.13 -5.49
C SER A 49 9.85 26.87 -5.22
N ALA A 50 11.10 27.01 -4.74
CA ALA A 50 11.95 25.86 -4.41
C ALA A 50 11.36 25.05 -3.24
N LEU A 51 11.00 25.72 -2.16
CA LEU A 51 10.38 25.08 -0.98
C LEU A 51 8.98 24.54 -1.28
N GLN A 52 8.22 25.23 -2.13
CA GLN A 52 6.93 24.75 -2.60
C GLN A 52 7.10 23.41 -3.31
N ARG A 53 8.12 23.26 -4.17
CA ARG A 53 8.41 21.99 -4.83
C ARG A 53 8.71 20.88 -3.83
N THR A 54 9.57 21.12 -2.83
CA THR A 54 9.85 20.14 -1.76
C THR A 54 8.57 19.76 -1.00
N ALA A 55 7.69 20.73 -0.74
CA ALA A 55 6.41 20.48 -0.08
C ALA A 55 5.44 19.65 -0.96
N ASP A 56 5.42 19.89 -2.26
CA ASP A 56 4.61 19.14 -3.22
C ASP A 56 5.12 17.69 -3.36
N GLU A 57 6.44 17.48 -3.34
CA GLU A 57 7.07 16.15 -3.35
C GLU A 57 6.77 15.35 -2.06
N ALA A 58 6.83 16.00 -0.90
CA ALA A 58 6.40 15.41 0.37
C ALA A 58 4.90 15.07 0.37
N LEU A 59 4.07 15.96 -0.16
CA LEU A 59 2.63 15.74 -0.29
C LEU A 59 2.30 14.55 -1.21
N ASP A 60 2.99 14.41 -2.35
CA ASP A 60 2.82 13.27 -3.25
C ASP A 60 3.24 11.96 -2.56
N ALA A 61 4.39 11.95 -1.88
CA ALA A 61 4.88 10.76 -1.18
C ALA A 61 3.91 10.30 -0.07
N VAL A 62 3.42 11.22 0.77
CA VAL A 62 2.42 10.94 1.81
C VAL A 62 1.09 10.49 1.20
N SER A 63 0.66 11.11 0.10
CA SER A 63 -0.58 10.73 -0.59
C SER A 63 -0.51 9.31 -1.15
N ARG A 64 0.61 8.94 -1.80
CA ARG A 64 0.82 7.59 -2.32
C ARG A 64 0.89 6.55 -1.22
N PHE A 65 1.55 6.86 -0.11
CA PHE A 65 1.59 5.99 1.07
C PHE A 65 0.18 5.73 1.63
N TYR A 66 -0.61 6.79 1.83
CA TYR A 66 -1.98 6.67 2.29
C TYR A 66 -2.85 5.83 1.35
N LEU A 67 -2.82 6.15 0.06
CA LEU A 67 -3.63 5.45 -0.95
C LEU A 67 -3.26 3.96 -1.05
N TYR A 68 -1.97 3.63 -1.02
CA TYR A 68 -1.53 2.24 -1.01
C TYR A 68 -1.99 1.50 0.25
N GLY A 69 -1.88 2.13 1.42
CA GLY A 69 -2.39 1.57 2.67
C GLY A 69 -3.89 1.25 2.60
N GLN A 70 -4.69 2.20 2.12
CA GLN A 70 -6.14 1.99 1.94
C GLN A 70 -6.47 0.89 0.92
N GLU A 71 -5.74 0.83 -0.20
CA GLU A 71 -5.93 -0.21 -1.23
C GLU A 71 -5.66 -1.61 -0.65
N ILE A 72 -4.52 -1.79 0.03
CA ILE A 72 -4.13 -3.08 0.59
C ILE A 72 -5.02 -3.50 1.78
N ASP A 73 -5.40 -2.58 2.65
CA ASP A 73 -6.31 -2.89 3.75
C ASP A 73 -7.70 -3.28 3.25
N GLY A 74 -8.21 -2.57 2.24
CA GLY A 74 -9.47 -2.91 1.56
C GLY A 74 -9.43 -4.28 0.91
N LEU A 75 -8.36 -4.60 0.18
CA LEU A 75 -8.18 -5.91 -0.46
C LEU A 75 -8.04 -7.03 0.59
N ARG A 76 -7.27 -6.82 1.66
CA ARG A 76 -7.14 -7.80 2.76
C ARG A 76 -8.47 -8.06 3.47
N ALA A 77 -9.25 -7.01 3.73
CA ALA A 77 -10.57 -7.15 4.34
C ALA A 77 -11.51 -7.91 3.41
N SER A 78 -11.54 -7.57 2.12
CA SER A 78 -12.33 -8.26 1.09
C SER A 78 -11.97 -9.74 0.99
N ASN A 79 -10.66 -10.07 0.97
CA ASN A 79 -10.17 -11.44 0.89
C ASN A 79 -10.63 -12.29 2.08
N ARG A 80 -10.50 -11.76 3.31
CA ARG A 80 -10.97 -12.48 4.51
C ARG A 80 -12.48 -12.72 4.49
N SER A 81 -13.26 -11.72 4.07
CA SER A 81 -14.71 -11.87 3.93
C SER A 81 -15.10 -12.88 2.86
N ALA A 82 -14.42 -12.87 1.71
CA ALA A 82 -14.66 -13.83 0.62
C ALA A 82 -14.29 -15.26 1.02
N GLU A 83 -13.15 -15.45 1.71
CA GLU A 83 -12.74 -16.75 2.23
C GLU A 83 -13.75 -17.27 3.26
N THR A 84 -14.19 -16.41 4.17
CA THR A 84 -15.21 -16.74 5.18
C THR A 84 -16.55 -17.10 4.56
N ALA A 85 -17.02 -16.31 3.59
CA ALA A 85 -18.25 -16.61 2.84
C ALA A 85 -18.14 -17.96 2.13
N SER A 86 -16.97 -18.25 1.57
CA SER A 86 -16.74 -19.53 0.90
C SER A 86 -16.76 -20.73 1.86
N TYR A 87 -16.32 -20.58 3.11
CA TYR A 87 -16.46 -21.63 4.13
C TYR A 87 -17.93 -21.85 4.51
N TYR A 88 -18.73 -20.78 4.62
CA TYR A 88 -20.17 -20.91 4.88
C TYR A 88 -20.90 -21.61 3.73
N ASP A 89 -20.55 -21.27 2.50
CA ASP A 89 -21.04 -21.93 1.29
C ASP A 89 -20.70 -23.43 1.31
N LEU A 90 -19.44 -23.78 1.54
CA LEU A 90 -19.00 -25.17 1.68
C LEU A 90 -19.77 -25.90 2.79
N ALA A 91 -19.88 -25.30 3.97
CA ALA A 91 -20.59 -25.88 5.11
C ALA A 91 -22.09 -26.07 4.82
N SER A 92 -22.73 -25.12 4.13
CA SER A 92 -24.13 -25.21 3.73
C SER A 92 -24.38 -26.40 2.80
N VAL A 93 -23.51 -26.61 1.80
CA VAL A 93 -23.60 -27.78 0.92
C VAL A 93 -23.29 -29.09 1.65
N GLY A 94 -22.34 -29.11 2.57
CA GLY A 94 -22.09 -30.27 3.43
C GLY A 94 -23.30 -30.64 4.29
N VAL A 95 -23.96 -29.65 4.90
CA VAL A 95 -25.19 -29.86 5.68
C VAL A 95 -26.31 -30.41 4.80
N LEU A 96 -26.52 -29.83 3.61
CA LEU A 96 -27.52 -30.31 2.65
C LEU A 96 -27.21 -31.71 2.12
N ALA A 97 -25.94 -32.06 1.95
CA ALA A 97 -25.49 -33.39 1.55
C ALA A 97 -25.81 -34.43 2.65
N VAL A 98 -25.51 -34.11 3.91
CA VAL A 98 -25.83 -34.95 5.07
C VAL A 98 -27.34 -35.08 5.27
N GLU A 99 -28.10 -33.98 5.20
CA GLU A 99 -29.56 -33.99 5.28
C GLU A 99 -30.15 -34.88 4.19
N ASN A 100 -29.70 -34.73 2.94
CA ASN A 100 -30.19 -35.53 1.82
C ASN A 100 -29.94 -37.03 1.98
N VAL A 101 -28.85 -37.41 2.65
CA VAL A 101 -28.54 -38.81 2.96
C VAL A 101 -29.44 -39.33 4.07
N LEU A 102 -29.59 -38.57 5.16
CA LEU A 102 -30.32 -38.99 6.36
C LEU A 102 -31.85 -39.03 6.14
N THR A 103 -32.38 -38.17 5.28
CA THR A 103 -33.82 -38.06 5.00
C THR A 103 -34.28 -38.86 3.79
N ALA A 104 -33.36 -39.56 3.10
CA ALA A 104 -33.69 -40.35 1.92
C ALA A 104 -34.53 -41.59 2.28
N GLY A 105 -35.77 -41.65 1.79
CA GLY A 105 -36.60 -42.86 1.90
C GLY A 105 -36.00 -44.11 1.23
N HIS A 106 -35.12 -43.92 0.22
CA HIS A 106 -34.31 -44.97 -0.40
C HIS A 106 -32.89 -44.45 -0.69
N PRO A 107 -31.89 -44.77 0.15
CA PRO A 107 -30.50 -44.41 -0.12
C PRO A 107 -29.96 -45.18 -1.33
N SER A 108 -29.32 -44.49 -2.28
CA SER A 108 -28.70 -45.09 -3.46
C SER A 108 -27.25 -44.62 -3.60
N LEU A 109 -26.39 -45.48 -4.14
CA LEU A 109 -24.97 -45.15 -4.41
C LEU A 109 -24.84 -43.89 -5.28
N MET A 110 -25.71 -43.76 -6.29
CA MET A 110 -25.75 -42.58 -7.16
C MET A 110 -26.02 -41.29 -6.36
N ARG A 111 -26.88 -41.33 -5.33
CA ARG A 111 -27.18 -40.17 -4.50
C ARG A 111 -25.97 -39.73 -3.67
N PHE A 112 -25.23 -40.67 -3.09
CA PHE A 112 -23.97 -40.38 -2.40
C PHE A 112 -22.92 -39.77 -3.33
N LEU A 113 -22.77 -40.32 -4.54
CA LEU A 113 -21.84 -39.80 -5.54
C LEU A 113 -22.20 -38.38 -5.98
N MET A 114 -23.50 -38.08 -6.18
CA MET A 114 -23.96 -36.73 -6.52
C MET A 114 -23.76 -35.73 -5.37
N SER A 115 -24.00 -36.14 -4.12
CA SER A 115 -23.72 -35.30 -2.95
C SER A 115 -22.22 -34.99 -2.81
N GLY A 116 -21.35 -36.00 -2.95
CA GLY A 116 -19.91 -35.81 -2.92
C GLY A 116 -19.38 -34.97 -4.10
N LEU A 117 -19.95 -35.13 -5.29
CA LEU A 117 -19.63 -34.29 -6.45
C LEU A 117 -20.04 -32.83 -6.21
N SER A 118 -21.22 -32.60 -5.62
CA SER A 118 -21.69 -31.25 -5.30
C SER A 118 -20.75 -30.55 -4.31
N GLU A 119 -20.32 -31.23 -3.25
CA GLU A 119 -19.39 -30.69 -2.27
C GLU A 119 -17.98 -30.49 -2.88
N GLY A 120 -17.51 -31.43 -3.70
CA GLY A 120 -16.24 -31.32 -4.42
C GLY A 120 -16.20 -30.15 -5.40
N LEU A 121 -17.29 -29.89 -6.14
CA LEU A 121 -17.40 -28.73 -7.03
C LEU A 121 -17.47 -27.42 -6.24
N MET A 122 -18.16 -27.40 -5.11
CA MET A 122 -18.20 -26.25 -4.19
C MET A 122 -16.80 -25.94 -3.64
N PHE A 123 -16.04 -26.97 -3.25
CA PHE A 123 -14.65 -26.84 -2.81
C PHE A 123 -13.71 -26.36 -3.92
N LEU A 124 -13.88 -26.85 -5.15
CA LEU A 124 -13.07 -26.34 -6.26
C LEU A 124 -13.41 -24.88 -6.58
N GLY A 125 -14.69 -24.52 -6.52
CA GLY A 125 -15.16 -23.14 -6.65
C GLY A 125 -14.59 -22.21 -5.58
N SER A 126 -14.49 -22.67 -4.32
CA SER A 126 -13.89 -21.90 -3.23
C SER A 126 -12.44 -21.52 -3.52
N ARG A 127 -11.64 -22.46 -4.05
CA ARG A 127 -10.26 -22.19 -4.43
C ARG A 127 -10.14 -21.19 -5.57
N GLN A 128 -11.14 -21.14 -6.46
CA GLN A 128 -11.15 -20.18 -7.56
C GLN A 128 -11.34 -18.73 -7.06
N TYR A 129 -12.17 -18.51 -6.03
CA TYR A 129 -12.28 -17.19 -5.39
C TYR A 129 -10.97 -16.72 -4.76
N VAL A 130 -10.26 -17.62 -4.06
CA VAL A 130 -8.93 -17.31 -3.48
C VAL A 130 -7.92 -16.99 -4.59
N SER A 131 -7.92 -17.75 -5.69
CA SER A 131 -7.01 -17.49 -6.81
C SER A 131 -7.27 -16.14 -7.52
N GLY A 132 -8.54 -15.74 -7.65
CA GLY A 132 -8.92 -14.45 -8.23
C GLY A 132 -8.48 -13.28 -7.35
N SER A 133 -8.61 -13.46 -6.04
CA SER A 133 -8.13 -12.52 -5.03
C SER A 133 -6.60 -12.32 -5.09
N ASP A 134 -5.83 -13.40 -5.23
CA ASP A 134 -4.37 -13.33 -5.40
C ASP A 134 -3.95 -12.62 -6.69
N ALA A 135 -4.71 -12.80 -7.77
CA ALA A 135 -4.45 -12.11 -9.04
C ALA A 135 -4.60 -10.58 -8.91
N VAL A 136 -5.57 -10.11 -8.13
CA VAL A 136 -5.75 -8.68 -7.83
C VAL A 136 -4.59 -8.16 -7.00
N LEU A 137 -4.18 -8.87 -5.95
CA LEU A 137 -3.02 -8.49 -5.14
C LEU A 137 -1.72 -8.45 -5.97
N LEU A 138 -1.55 -9.37 -6.91
CA LEU A 138 -0.40 -9.40 -7.82
C LEU A 138 -0.42 -8.20 -8.78
N ALA A 139 -1.59 -7.80 -9.28
CA ALA A 139 -1.73 -6.60 -10.09
C ALA A 139 -1.39 -5.34 -9.27
N SER A 140 -1.85 -5.24 -8.03
CA SER A 140 -1.47 -4.16 -7.11
C SER A 140 0.04 -4.13 -6.85
N TRP A 141 0.69 -5.28 -6.64
CA TRP A 141 2.16 -5.37 -6.56
C TRP A 141 2.84 -4.78 -7.79
N ARG A 142 2.44 -5.18 -9.00
CA ARG A 142 3.06 -4.69 -10.25
C ARG A 142 2.90 -3.18 -10.42
N LYS A 143 1.70 -2.66 -10.18
CA LYS A 143 1.38 -1.23 -10.22
C LYS A 143 2.25 -0.44 -9.24
N HIS A 144 2.22 -0.83 -7.97
CA HIS A 144 2.87 -0.07 -6.90
C HIS A 144 4.39 -0.24 -6.88
N SER A 145 4.91 -1.42 -7.24
CA SER A 145 6.36 -1.62 -7.36
C SER A 145 6.97 -0.73 -8.43
N THR A 146 6.26 -0.44 -9.52
CA THR A 146 6.72 0.53 -10.54
C THR A 146 6.77 1.94 -9.95
N ALA A 147 5.68 2.37 -9.31
CA ALA A 147 5.60 3.69 -8.69
C ALA A 147 6.65 3.91 -7.58
N VAL A 148 7.00 2.89 -6.80
CA VAL A 148 8.06 2.96 -5.79
C VAL A 148 9.44 3.01 -6.43
N ARG A 149 9.70 2.26 -7.51
CA ARG A 149 10.96 2.37 -8.27
C ARG A 149 11.18 3.80 -8.79
N ASP A 150 10.12 4.43 -9.30
CA ASP A 150 10.20 5.82 -9.79
C ASP A 150 10.43 6.81 -8.66
N ALA A 151 9.77 6.63 -7.52
CA ALA A 151 9.98 7.48 -6.34
C ALA A 151 11.40 7.32 -5.75
N LEU A 152 11.93 6.09 -5.69
CA LEU A 152 13.31 5.84 -5.29
C LEU A 152 14.30 6.47 -6.27
N TRP A 153 14.02 6.42 -7.57
CA TRP A 153 14.85 7.07 -8.58
C TRP A 153 14.88 8.58 -8.39
N SER A 154 13.73 9.21 -8.20
CA SER A 154 13.63 10.63 -7.86
C SER A 154 14.40 10.97 -6.58
N LEU A 155 14.31 10.13 -5.54
CA LEU A 155 15.09 10.36 -4.33
C LEU A 155 16.61 10.28 -4.58
N VAL A 156 17.06 9.31 -5.37
CA VAL A 156 18.47 9.18 -5.74
C VAL A 156 18.97 10.42 -6.48
N THR A 157 18.17 11.00 -7.38
CA THR A 157 18.58 12.19 -8.12
C THR A 157 18.69 13.43 -7.24
N ASP A 158 17.97 13.48 -6.13
CA ASP A 158 17.96 14.64 -5.24
C ASP A 158 19.07 14.57 -4.18
N PHE A 159 19.43 13.37 -3.73
CA PHE A 159 20.39 13.16 -2.63
C PHE A 159 21.78 12.67 -3.06
N ARG A 160 21.97 12.30 -4.33
CA ARG A 160 23.23 11.71 -4.81
C ARG A 160 23.79 12.50 -5.98
N ASP A 161 25.06 12.87 -5.90
CA ASP A 161 25.77 13.48 -7.01
C ASP A 161 26.03 12.45 -8.11
N LEU A 162 25.24 12.55 -9.19
CA LEU A 162 25.30 11.65 -10.34
C LEU A 162 26.10 12.28 -11.50
N GLU A 163 27.39 12.53 -11.26
CA GLU A 163 28.25 13.27 -12.21
C GLU A 163 28.68 12.46 -13.45
N SER A 164 28.49 11.14 -13.46
CA SER A 164 28.94 10.26 -14.55
C SER A 164 27.85 9.30 -15.00
N LEU A 165 27.89 8.90 -16.27
CA LEU A 165 27.01 7.85 -16.79
C LEU A 165 27.16 6.53 -16.01
N GLY A 166 28.36 6.25 -15.50
CA GLY A 166 28.64 5.08 -14.67
C GLY A 166 27.89 5.12 -13.34
N SER A 167 27.92 6.24 -12.61
CA SER A 167 27.21 6.40 -11.35
C SER A 167 25.69 6.40 -11.53
N ILE A 168 25.18 7.01 -12.60
CA ILE A 168 23.75 6.97 -12.98
C ILE A 168 23.30 5.52 -13.18
N ARG A 169 24.03 4.74 -13.99
CA ARG A 169 23.69 3.33 -14.27
C ARG A 169 23.82 2.45 -13.03
N ALA A 170 24.83 2.66 -12.21
CA ALA A 170 25.02 1.91 -10.96
C ALA A 170 23.87 2.17 -9.98
N ALA A 171 23.41 3.41 -9.84
CA ALA A 171 22.30 3.74 -8.97
C ALA A 171 20.98 3.12 -9.47
N ARG A 172 20.74 3.14 -10.79
CA ARG A 172 19.58 2.47 -11.38
C ARG A 172 19.64 0.96 -11.16
N ALA A 173 20.80 0.35 -11.40
CA ALA A 173 21.01 -1.09 -11.21
C ALA A 173 20.78 -1.52 -9.75
N ALA A 174 21.16 -0.70 -8.76
CA ALA A 174 20.92 -0.99 -7.36
C ALA A 174 19.41 -1.05 -7.01
N ILE A 175 18.61 -0.16 -7.60
CA ILE A 175 17.14 -0.21 -7.48
C ILE A 175 16.62 -1.49 -8.12
N ASP A 176 17.05 -1.81 -9.34
CA ASP A 176 16.59 -3.00 -10.04
C ASP A 176 17.01 -4.30 -9.30
N GLU A 177 18.19 -4.35 -8.71
CA GLU A 177 18.67 -5.47 -7.89
C GLU A 177 17.84 -5.66 -6.62
N LEU A 178 17.47 -4.59 -5.93
CA LEU A 178 16.59 -4.65 -4.77
C LEU A 178 15.26 -5.33 -5.13
N PHE A 179 14.64 -4.91 -6.24
CA PHE A 179 13.38 -5.47 -6.66
C PHE A 179 13.47 -6.88 -7.23
N ALA A 180 14.60 -7.24 -7.85
CA ALA A 180 14.84 -8.63 -8.25
C ALA A 180 14.79 -9.59 -7.04
N LYS A 181 15.28 -9.15 -5.86
CA LYS A 181 15.18 -9.93 -4.62
C LYS A 181 13.73 -10.06 -4.13
N PHE A 182 12.88 -9.07 -4.38
CA PHE A 182 11.46 -9.15 -4.03
C PHE A 182 10.66 -10.02 -5.00
N ASP A 183 11.05 -10.04 -6.27
CA ASP A 183 10.40 -10.83 -7.31
C ASP A 183 10.79 -12.33 -7.27
N ASP A 184 11.76 -12.71 -6.44
CA ASP A 184 12.18 -14.10 -6.21
C ASP A 184 10.95 -15.00 -5.94
N PRO A 185 10.77 -16.13 -6.67
CA PRO A 185 9.64 -17.04 -6.50
C PRO A 185 9.44 -17.55 -5.07
N GLY A 186 10.51 -17.62 -4.26
CA GLY A 186 10.46 -18.03 -2.85
C GLY A 186 9.87 -16.98 -1.92
N VAL A 187 9.72 -15.72 -2.34
CA VAL A 187 9.12 -14.65 -1.53
C VAL A 187 7.61 -14.64 -1.72
N ALA A 188 6.85 -14.92 -0.67
CA ALA A 188 5.39 -14.89 -0.69
C ALA A 188 4.84 -13.49 -1.04
N LEU A 189 3.74 -13.43 -1.82
CA LEU A 189 3.13 -12.18 -2.27
C LEU A 189 2.77 -11.23 -1.11
N ALA A 190 2.26 -11.77 -0.01
CA ALA A 190 1.94 -10.98 1.19
C ALA A 190 3.18 -10.26 1.76
N THR A 191 4.34 -10.91 1.74
CA THR A 191 5.63 -10.32 2.16
C THR A 191 6.04 -9.21 1.21
N ARG A 192 5.90 -9.42 -0.10
CA ARG A 192 6.19 -8.39 -1.12
C ARG A 192 5.35 -7.13 -0.89
N LEU A 193 4.05 -7.28 -0.66
CA LEU A 193 3.16 -6.15 -0.38
C LEU A 193 3.51 -5.41 0.92
N ALA A 194 3.94 -6.14 1.96
CA ALA A 194 4.40 -5.54 3.21
C ALA A 194 5.71 -4.75 3.01
N LEU A 195 6.64 -5.26 2.20
CA LEU A 195 7.88 -4.55 1.86
C LEU A 195 7.60 -3.26 1.09
N LEU A 196 6.64 -3.25 0.15
CA LEU A 196 6.23 -1.99 -0.50
C LEU A 196 5.62 -1.00 0.48
N TYR A 197 4.84 -1.47 1.46
CA TYR A 197 4.27 -0.60 2.48
C TYR A 197 5.38 0.11 3.26
N GLN A 198 6.41 -0.64 3.66
CA GLN A 198 7.59 -0.09 4.33
C GLN A 198 8.36 0.88 3.45
N LEU A 199 8.54 0.57 2.15
CA LEU A 199 9.22 1.49 1.22
C LEU A 199 8.45 2.79 1.02
N TYR A 200 7.12 2.74 0.87
CA TYR A 200 6.30 3.95 0.80
C TYR A 200 6.40 4.78 2.09
N ALA A 201 6.36 4.14 3.26
CA ALA A 201 6.52 4.83 4.53
C ALA A 201 7.89 5.52 4.61
N LEU A 202 8.98 4.83 4.26
CA LEU A 202 10.32 5.40 4.24
C LEU A 202 10.43 6.58 3.27
N LEU A 203 9.91 6.45 2.06
CA LEU A 203 9.89 7.54 1.07
C LEU A 203 9.13 8.77 1.61
N ALA A 204 7.95 8.57 2.21
CA ALA A 204 7.17 9.65 2.80
C ALA A 204 7.91 10.32 3.96
N ILE A 205 8.56 9.55 4.84
CA ILE A 205 9.34 10.08 5.96
C ILE A 205 10.54 10.89 5.46
N ILE A 206 11.29 10.38 4.48
CA ILE A 206 12.47 11.06 3.95
C ILE A 206 12.09 12.39 3.31
N ARG A 207 11.03 12.43 2.48
CA ARG A 207 10.56 13.67 1.86
C ARG A 207 10.05 14.69 2.88
N CYS A 208 9.37 14.23 3.93
CA CYS A 208 8.98 15.09 5.04
C CYS A 208 10.19 15.61 5.82
N ALA A 209 11.23 14.80 6.02
CA ALA A 209 12.46 15.22 6.68
C ALA A 209 13.22 16.27 5.84
N GLU A 210 13.34 16.05 4.53
CA GLU A 210 13.90 17.01 3.56
C GLU A 210 13.19 18.36 3.65
N LEU A 211 11.85 18.35 3.58
CA LEU A 211 11.04 19.56 3.74
C LEU A 211 11.28 20.24 5.09
N LEU A 212 11.39 19.47 6.18
CA LEU A 212 11.64 20.04 7.50
C LEU A 212 13.03 20.71 7.59
N GLU A 213 14.05 20.14 6.95
CA GLU A 213 15.39 20.73 6.87
C GLU A 213 15.39 22.02 6.03
N ASP A 214 14.75 21.97 4.87
CA ASP A 214 14.54 23.09 3.97
C ASP A 214 13.80 24.26 4.64
N LEU A 215 12.78 23.96 5.46
CA LEU A 215 12.04 24.95 6.23
C LEU A 215 12.85 25.55 7.39
N ARG A 216 13.84 24.83 7.96
CA ARG A 216 14.73 25.42 8.97
C ARG A 216 15.60 26.52 8.39
N GLY A 217 15.90 26.48 7.10
CA GLY A 217 16.61 27.58 6.41
C GLY A 217 15.81 28.88 6.30
N LEU A 218 14.52 28.87 6.63
CA LEU A 218 13.66 30.05 6.64
C LEU A 218 13.56 30.77 8.00
N ALA A 219 13.81 30.06 9.10
CA ALA A 219 13.66 30.55 10.47
C ALA A 219 14.99 31.12 11.00
#